data_AF-A0A934LBK9-F1
#
_entry.id   AF-A0A934LBK9-F1
#
_cell.length_a   1.000
_cell.length_b   1.000
_cell.length_c   1.000
_cell.angle_alpha   90.00
_cell.angle_beta   90.00
_cell.angle_gamma   90.00
#
_symmetry.space_group_name_H-M   'P 1'
#
loop_
_entity.id
_entity.type
_entity.pdbx_description
1 polymer ?
#
loop_
_entity_poly.entity_id
_entity_poly.type
_entity_poly.pdbx_seq_one_letter_code
_entity_poly.pdbx_strand_id
1 'polypeptide(L)'
;MNNREFLDASRHWLELFDKRMSYDNVPIHERPLKSAMWFVRDAIADVNTGSKENYLDEEWFCVIVNVIKEWYADRYGSTSCHASRDKLSGIVMLHLTPTIISIPVTTSRVEVEGETAWLTFPDKLQDDEDILELFQSKPNLNYLEPDERKLLLDSIKDVVHWSRSIQLNLHSASGLCEEATAMATSVWMHFEKAISDILTLQQASVAVGCWELHLCIEKAFKVFIYQNNTKKHGHCLDDLYEEAKKFGLVLRPSLLPLLPHWKTAIQYRYGEKYVSIDEAIEIYRVALQVVFEITQGLKKELSVNNASILLKKPRWVGNKAGEARLQPP
;
A
#
# COMPACT_ATOMS: atom_id res chain seq x y z
N MET A 1 4.48 -41.42 -0.22
CA MET A 1 5.34 -40.67 -1.15
C MET A 1 6.18 -39.72 -0.32
N ASN A 2 7.51 -39.71 -0.47
CA ASN A 2 8.37 -38.76 0.26
C ASN A 2 8.35 -37.37 -0.44
N ASN A 3 8.81 -36.31 0.25
CA ASN A 3 8.76 -34.95 -0.29
C ASN A 3 9.50 -34.79 -1.63
N ARG A 4 10.56 -35.57 -1.84
CA ARG A 4 11.37 -35.51 -3.07
C ARG A 4 10.64 -36.12 -4.26
N GLU A 5 10.00 -37.26 -4.07
CA GLU A 5 9.14 -37.90 -5.08
C GLU A 5 7.96 -36.99 -5.45
N PHE A 6 7.33 -36.34 -4.47
CA PHE A 6 6.27 -35.37 -4.72
C PHE A 6 6.79 -34.15 -5.51
N LEU A 7 7.97 -33.64 -5.15
CA LEU A 7 8.57 -32.51 -5.85
C LEU A 7 8.89 -32.85 -7.31
N ASP A 8 9.46 -34.03 -7.55
CA ASP A 8 9.78 -34.48 -8.90
C ASP A 8 8.52 -34.71 -9.74
N ALA A 9 7.45 -35.26 -9.15
CA ALA A 9 6.15 -35.41 -9.80
C ALA A 9 5.43 -34.07 -10.07
N SER A 10 5.62 -33.08 -9.19
CA SER A 10 4.96 -31.76 -9.30
C SER A 10 5.72 -30.76 -10.17
N ARG A 11 7.00 -31.00 -10.46
CA ARG A 11 7.89 -30.05 -11.15
C ARG A 11 7.32 -29.46 -12.43
N HIS A 12 6.74 -30.30 -13.30
CA HIS A 12 6.14 -29.85 -14.55
C HIS A 12 5.03 -28.82 -14.33
N TRP A 13 4.15 -29.06 -13.36
CA TRP A 13 3.08 -28.14 -13.00
C TRP A 13 3.61 -26.83 -12.41
N LEU A 14 4.61 -26.91 -11.53
CA LEU A 14 5.21 -25.72 -10.91
C LEU A 14 5.87 -24.82 -11.95
N GLU A 15 6.54 -25.39 -12.96
CA GLU A 15 7.11 -24.62 -14.07
C GLU A 15 6.02 -23.94 -14.93
N LEU A 16 4.92 -24.64 -15.20
CA LEU A 16 3.78 -24.08 -15.94
C LEU A 16 3.11 -22.94 -15.16
N PHE A 17 2.84 -23.14 -13.88
CA PHE A 17 2.21 -22.15 -13.00
C PHE A 17 3.09 -20.92 -12.85
N ASP A 18 4.39 -21.10 -12.59
CA ASP A 18 5.33 -20.00 -12.43
C ASP A 18 5.48 -19.18 -13.72
N LYS A 19 5.55 -19.86 -14.88
CA LYS A 19 5.57 -19.19 -16.19
C LYS A 19 4.30 -18.36 -16.40
N ARG A 20 3.12 -18.93 -16.09
CA ARG A 20 1.85 -18.21 -16.21
C ARG A 20 1.80 -17.00 -15.29
N MET A 21 2.15 -17.18 -14.01
CA MET A 21 2.22 -16.11 -13.02
C MET A 21 3.22 -15.02 -13.41
N SER A 22 4.31 -15.37 -14.10
CA SER A 22 5.22 -14.39 -14.67
C SER A 22 4.59 -13.56 -15.78
N TYR A 23 3.80 -14.17 -16.68
CA TYR A 23 3.07 -13.41 -17.70
C TYR A 23 2.00 -12.49 -17.09
N ASP A 24 1.38 -12.93 -15.99
CA ASP A 24 0.38 -12.15 -15.27
C ASP A 24 1.00 -11.15 -14.27
N ASN A 25 2.32 -10.94 -14.29
CA ASN A 25 3.08 -10.05 -13.40
C ASN A 25 2.86 -10.27 -11.90
N VAL A 26 2.60 -11.51 -11.47
CA VAL A 26 2.43 -11.85 -10.06
C VAL A 26 3.78 -11.74 -9.33
N PRO A 27 3.88 -10.99 -8.21
CA PRO A 27 5.09 -10.89 -7.41
C PRO A 27 5.58 -12.25 -6.90
N ILE A 28 6.90 -12.48 -6.88
CA ILE A 28 7.51 -13.78 -6.50
C ILE A 28 7.01 -14.26 -5.13
N HIS A 29 6.90 -13.37 -4.14
CA HIS A 29 6.48 -13.73 -2.79
C HIS A 29 5.03 -14.24 -2.68
N GLU A 30 4.16 -13.92 -3.65
CA GLU A 30 2.78 -14.43 -3.69
C GLU A 30 2.66 -15.79 -4.38
N ARG A 31 3.63 -16.12 -5.25
CA ARG A 31 3.56 -17.29 -6.13
C ARG A 31 3.50 -18.63 -5.37
N PRO A 32 4.22 -18.87 -4.26
CA PRO A 32 4.18 -20.17 -3.59
C PRO A 32 2.79 -20.60 -3.15
N LEU A 33 2.04 -19.71 -2.48
CA LEU A 33 0.69 -20.03 -2.01
C LEU A 33 -0.29 -20.17 -3.19
N LYS A 34 -0.23 -19.24 -4.16
CA LYS A 34 -1.05 -19.33 -5.37
C LYS A 34 -0.81 -20.63 -6.14
N SER A 35 0.46 -21.04 -6.27
CA SER A 35 0.84 -22.28 -6.94
C SER A 35 0.36 -23.51 -6.17
N ALA A 36 0.40 -23.50 -4.84
CA ALA A 36 -0.19 -24.57 -4.04
C ALA A 36 -1.70 -24.69 -4.25
N MET A 37 -2.43 -23.56 -4.27
CA MET A 37 -3.87 -23.55 -4.55
C MET A 37 -4.18 -24.03 -5.97
N TRP A 38 -3.42 -23.59 -6.97
CA TRP A 38 -3.57 -24.05 -8.35
C TRP A 38 -3.23 -25.54 -8.50
N PHE A 39 -2.21 -26.02 -7.77
CA PHE A 39 -1.86 -27.44 -7.78
C PHE A 39 -2.99 -28.30 -7.24
N VAL A 40 -3.61 -27.92 -6.12
CA VAL A 40 -4.79 -28.63 -5.59
C VAL A 40 -5.94 -28.59 -6.59
N ARG A 41 -6.21 -27.43 -7.20
CA ARG A 41 -7.32 -27.26 -8.13
C ARG A 41 -7.13 -28.11 -9.40
N ASP A 42 -5.97 -27.99 -10.03
CA ASP A 42 -5.75 -28.38 -11.43
C ASP A 42 -4.90 -29.65 -11.60
N ALA A 43 -4.03 -29.98 -10.65
CA ALA A 43 -3.10 -31.11 -10.75
C ALA A 43 -3.53 -32.33 -9.91
N ILE A 44 -4.35 -32.13 -8.87
CA ILE A 44 -4.86 -33.21 -8.02
C ILE A 44 -6.27 -33.60 -8.48
N ALA A 45 -6.40 -34.82 -9.02
CA ALA A 45 -7.69 -35.36 -9.45
C ALA A 45 -8.57 -35.73 -8.23
N ASP A 46 -8.00 -36.43 -7.25
CA ASP A 46 -8.69 -36.88 -6.05
C ASP A 46 -7.71 -36.99 -4.86
N VAL A 47 -8.24 -36.97 -3.64
CA VAL A 47 -7.49 -37.13 -2.40
C VAL A 47 -8.05 -38.30 -1.60
N ASN A 48 -7.21 -39.28 -1.30
CA ASN A 48 -7.60 -40.47 -0.53
C ASN A 48 -8.01 -40.15 0.93
N THR A 49 -7.61 -38.99 1.43
CA THR A 49 -7.87 -38.54 2.81
C THR A 49 -8.33 -37.08 2.78
N GLY A 50 -9.61 -36.83 3.11
CA GLY A 50 -10.19 -35.48 3.21
C GLY A 50 -11.00 -35.08 1.98
N SER A 51 -11.13 -33.76 1.77
CA SER A 51 -11.92 -33.17 0.67
C SER A 51 -11.20 -31.97 0.05
N LYS A 52 -11.47 -31.73 -1.24
CA LYS A 52 -11.04 -30.51 -1.95
C LYS A 52 -11.92 -29.29 -1.64
N GLU A 53 -12.98 -29.40 -0.85
CA GLU A 53 -13.86 -28.26 -0.55
C GLU A 53 -13.28 -27.34 0.53
N ASN A 54 -12.54 -27.87 1.52
CA ASN A 54 -11.95 -27.10 2.63
C ASN A 54 -10.47 -27.45 2.87
N TYR A 55 -9.73 -27.69 1.79
CA TYR A 55 -8.35 -28.20 1.87
C TYR A 55 -7.36 -27.30 2.61
N LEU A 56 -7.65 -26.01 2.80
CA LEU A 56 -6.75 -25.06 3.45
C LEU A 56 -6.41 -25.43 4.91
N ASP A 57 -7.30 -26.16 5.58
CA ASP A 57 -7.13 -26.62 6.96
C ASP A 57 -6.62 -28.07 7.05
N GLU A 58 -6.44 -28.75 5.92
CA GLU A 58 -6.03 -30.15 5.86
C GLU A 58 -4.51 -30.31 6.03
N GLU A 59 -4.09 -31.37 6.71
CA GLU A 59 -2.66 -31.65 6.94
C GLU A 59 -1.92 -31.92 5.63
N TRP A 60 -2.56 -32.61 4.68
CA TRP A 60 -1.94 -32.91 3.39
C TRP A 60 -1.67 -31.65 2.57
N PHE A 61 -2.49 -30.60 2.73
CA PHE A 61 -2.23 -29.33 2.07
C PHE A 61 -1.00 -28.62 2.65
N CYS A 62 -0.74 -28.77 3.95
CA CYS A 62 0.47 -28.25 4.59
C CYS A 62 1.74 -28.82 3.94
N VAL A 63 1.71 -30.11 3.61
CA VAL A 63 2.82 -30.78 2.90
C VAL A 63 3.04 -30.15 1.53
N ILE A 64 1.96 -29.94 0.75
CA ILE A 64 2.03 -29.34 -0.58
C ILE A 64 2.62 -27.93 -0.51
N VAL A 65 2.08 -27.08 0.38
CA VAL A 65 2.54 -25.70 0.55
C VAL A 65 4.02 -25.66 0.88
N ASN A 66 4.50 -26.54 1.76
CA ASN A 66 5.90 -26.56 2.16
C ASN A 66 6.82 -27.00 1.01
N VAL A 67 6.47 -28.06 0.28
CA VAL A 67 7.30 -28.53 -0.85
C VAL A 67 7.34 -27.48 -1.97
N ILE A 68 6.22 -26.81 -2.24
CA ILE A 68 6.17 -25.75 -3.25
C ILE A 68 6.97 -24.53 -2.79
N LYS A 69 6.87 -24.13 -1.51
CA LYS A 69 7.70 -23.06 -0.94
C LYS A 69 9.19 -23.37 -1.06
N GLU A 70 9.61 -24.59 -0.79
CA GLU A 70 10.99 -25.04 -0.95
C GLU A 70 11.44 -24.92 -2.42
N TRP A 71 10.62 -25.35 -3.38
CA TRP A 71 10.93 -25.19 -4.81
C TRP A 71 11.14 -23.72 -5.22
N TYR A 72 10.26 -22.82 -4.77
CA TYR A 72 10.39 -21.38 -5.04
C TYR A 72 11.62 -20.78 -4.35
N ALA A 73 11.90 -21.18 -3.10
CA ALA A 73 13.05 -20.71 -2.35
C ALA A 73 14.38 -21.17 -2.98
N ASP A 74 14.44 -22.41 -3.46
CA ASP A 74 15.60 -22.94 -4.18
C ASP A 74 15.83 -22.20 -5.51
N ARG A 75 14.76 -21.81 -6.20
CA ARG A 75 14.83 -21.15 -7.51
C ARG A 75 15.13 -19.64 -7.43
N TYR A 76 14.52 -18.94 -6.47
CA TYR A 76 14.52 -17.47 -6.40
C TYR A 76 15.22 -16.91 -5.16
N GLY A 77 15.66 -17.76 -4.25
CA GLY A 77 16.13 -17.39 -2.92
C GLY A 77 14.98 -17.28 -1.91
N SER A 78 15.25 -17.71 -0.68
CA SER A 78 14.27 -17.69 0.42
C SER A 78 13.77 -16.29 0.75
N THR A 79 14.63 -15.28 0.66
CA THR A 79 14.29 -13.87 0.93
C THR A 79 13.28 -13.30 -0.05
N SER A 80 13.37 -13.68 -1.33
CA SER A 80 12.44 -13.27 -2.39
C SER A 80 11.01 -13.80 -2.20
N CYS A 81 10.87 -14.83 -1.35
CA CYS A 81 9.58 -15.45 -1.03
C CYS A 81 8.88 -14.81 0.18
N HIS A 82 9.52 -13.85 0.86
CA HIS A 82 8.91 -13.12 1.96
C HIS A 82 8.16 -11.90 1.41
N ALA A 83 6.89 -11.77 1.80
CA ALA A 83 6.13 -10.55 1.52
C ALA A 83 6.78 -9.38 2.26
N SER A 84 7.18 -8.34 1.53
CA SER A 84 7.39 -7.04 2.14
C SER A 84 6.05 -6.55 2.64
N ARG A 85 5.97 -6.09 3.90
CA ARG A 85 4.77 -5.37 4.34
C ARG A 85 4.62 -4.13 3.47
N ASP A 86 3.42 -3.90 2.93
CA ASP A 86 3.14 -2.67 2.20
C ASP A 86 3.30 -1.48 3.15
N LYS A 87 4.14 -0.54 2.75
CA LYS A 87 4.38 0.70 3.46
C LYS A 87 4.19 1.86 2.50
N LEU A 88 3.58 2.92 3.02
CA LEU A 88 3.51 4.21 2.37
C LEU A 88 4.69 5.06 2.82
N SER A 89 5.28 5.85 1.93
CA SER A 89 6.26 6.85 2.31
C SER A 89 5.56 8.13 2.77
N GLY A 90 6.12 8.79 3.77
CA GLY A 90 5.76 10.15 4.14
C GLY A 90 7.00 11.02 4.30
N ILE A 91 6.85 12.34 4.21
CA ILE A 91 7.92 13.29 4.56
C ILE A 91 7.48 14.16 5.73
N VAL A 92 8.40 14.35 6.68
CA VAL A 92 8.28 15.32 7.77
C VAL A 92 9.56 16.14 7.88
N MET A 93 9.47 17.32 8.50
CA MET A 93 10.65 18.16 8.75
C MET A 93 11.21 17.86 10.13
N LEU A 94 12.40 17.24 10.16
CA LEU A 94 13.18 17.07 11.38
C LEU A 94 14.32 18.08 11.35
N HIS A 95 14.25 19.10 12.22
CA HIS A 95 15.26 20.15 12.29
C HIS A 95 15.62 20.77 10.93
N LEU A 96 14.60 21.33 10.26
CA LEU A 96 14.69 21.92 8.92
C LEU A 96 15.18 20.96 7.80
N THR A 97 15.24 19.66 8.09
CA THR A 97 15.69 18.65 7.13
C THR A 97 14.53 17.72 6.77
N PRO A 98 14.13 17.65 5.49
CA PRO A 98 13.16 16.67 5.03
C PRO A 98 13.62 15.26 5.36
N THR A 99 12.78 14.53 6.09
CA THR A 99 13.08 13.19 6.56
C THR A 99 11.94 12.26 6.17
N ILE A 100 12.31 11.13 5.57
CA ILE A 100 11.35 10.09 5.19
C ILE A 100 10.89 9.30 6.41
N ILE A 101 9.58 9.07 6.47
CA ILE A 101 8.95 8.09 7.35
C ILE A 101 8.29 7.00 6.53
N SER A 102 8.21 5.80 7.10
CA SER A 102 7.68 4.60 6.47
C SER A 102 6.46 4.15 7.26
N ILE A 103 5.29 4.29 6.66
CA ILE A 103 3.99 4.17 7.30
C ILE A 103 3.37 2.83 6.93
N PRO A 104 3.23 1.87 7.86
CA PRO A 104 2.56 0.60 7.57
C PRO A 104 1.10 0.84 7.12
N VAL A 105 0.70 0.24 6.00
CA VAL A 105 -0.69 0.29 5.51
C VAL A 105 -1.62 -0.48 6.43
N THR A 106 -1.12 -1.59 6.98
CA THR A 106 -1.82 -2.42 7.97
C THR A 106 -0.94 -2.64 9.18
N THR A 107 -1.56 -2.85 10.34
CA THR A 107 -0.89 -3.26 11.57
C THR A 107 -1.39 -4.63 12.00
N SER A 108 -0.55 -5.36 12.73
CA SER A 108 -0.92 -6.66 13.27
C SER A 108 -0.58 -6.75 14.74
N ARG A 109 -1.52 -7.27 15.53
CA ARG A 109 -1.36 -7.49 16.96
C ARG A 109 -1.73 -8.93 17.30
N VAL A 110 -0.79 -9.66 17.87
CA VAL A 110 -1.04 -11.03 18.35
C VAL A 110 -2.09 -10.98 19.47
N GLU A 111 -3.10 -11.84 19.38
CA GLU A 111 -4.08 -12.04 20.46
C GLU A 111 -3.72 -13.29 21.26
N VAL A 112 -3.53 -14.42 20.56
CA VAL A 112 -3.01 -15.67 21.14
C VAL A 112 -1.80 -16.10 20.34
N GLU A 113 -0.65 -16.21 21.01
CA GLU A 113 0.62 -16.58 20.38
C GLU A 113 0.50 -17.91 19.64
N GLY A 114 0.89 -17.92 18.36
CA GLY A 114 0.79 -19.11 17.52
C GLY A 114 -0.61 -19.50 17.04
N GLU A 115 -1.68 -18.80 17.45
CA GLU A 115 -3.06 -19.16 17.09
C GLU A 115 -3.79 -18.04 16.36
N THR A 116 -3.84 -16.83 16.91
CA THR A 116 -4.64 -15.74 16.36
C THR A 116 -3.94 -14.39 16.41
N ALA A 117 -4.21 -13.56 15.42
CA ALA A 117 -3.73 -12.18 15.37
C ALA A 117 -4.79 -11.26 14.75
N TRP A 118 -4.92 -10.07 15.31
CA TRP A 118 -5.70 -8.99 14.72
C TRP A 118 -4.92 -8.41 13.55
N LEU A 119 -5.57 -8.28 12.39
CA LEU A 119 -5.14 -7.45 11.28
C LEU A 119 -5.99 -6.18 11.29
N THR A 120 -5.36 -5.02 11.41
CA THR A 120 -6.04 -3.72 11.45
C THR A 120 -5.72 -2.91 10.19
N PHE A 121 -6.72 -2.21 9.69
CA PHE A 121 -6.64 -1.22 8.62
C PHE A 121 -6.72 0.19 9.22
N PRO A 122 -5.64 0.66 9.88
CA PRO A 122 -5.68 1.92 10.61
C PRO A 122 -5.88 3.08 9.64
N ASP A 123 -6.68 4.07 10.04
CA ASP A 123 -6.77 5.35 9.32
C ASP A 123 -5.93 6.46 9.97
N LYS A 124 -5.33 6.18 11.13
CA LYS A 124 -4.51 7.07 11.96
C LYS A 124 -3.52 6.26 12.78
N LEU A 125 -2.60 6.93 13.48
CA LEU A 125 -1.70 6.29 14.42
C LEU A 125 -2.50 5.63 15.56
N GLN A 126 -2.27 4.35 15.82
CA GLN A 126 -2.88 3.62 16.93
C GLN A 126 -2.14 3.88 18.25
N ASP A 127 -2.81 3.63 19.38
CA ASP A 127 -2.26 3.88 20.71
C ASP A 127 -1.04 3.00 21.04
N ASP A 128 -0.93 1.84 20.38
CA ASP A 128 0.17 0.87 20.54
C ASP A 128 1.28 1.03 19.49
N GLU A 129 1.18 2.00 18.57
CA GLU A 129 2.22 2.27 17.58
C GLU A 129 3.29 3.22 18.13
N ASP A 130 4.56 2.80 18.05
CA ASP A 130 5.71 3.66 18.35
C ASP A 130 6.06 4.50 17.11
N ILE A 131 5.93 5.83 17.24
CA ILE A 131 6.29 6.81 16.21
C ILE A 131 7.74 6.63 15.74
N LEU A 132 8.66 6.24 16.63
CA LEU A 132 10.06 6.05 16.26
C LEU A 132 10.27 4.91 15.28
N GLU A 133 9.37 3.92 15.22
CA GLU A 133 9.43 2.82 14.26
C GLU A 133 9.08 3.24 12.83
N LEU A 134 8.46 4.42 12.67
CA LEU A 134 8.18 4.98 11.35
C LEU A 134 9.45 5.53 10.69
N PHE A 135 10.48 5.92 11.46
CA PHE A 135 11.73 6.40 10.88
C PHE A 135 12.61 5.26 10.38
N GLN A 136 13.23 5.42 9.22
CA GLN A 136 14.22 4.46 8.72
C GLN A 136 15.43 4.35 9.65
N SER A 137 15.83 5.47 10.26
CA SER A 137 16.85 5.55 11.31
C SER A 137 16.25 6.30 12.49
N LYS A 138 16.19 5.69 13.67
CA LYS A 138 15.51 6.22 14.85
C LYS A 138 16.22 7.49 15.36
N PRO A 139 15.67 8.70 15.17
CA PRO A 139 16.31 9.92 15.67
C PRO A 139 16.16 10.01 17.19
N ASN A 140 17.12 10.65 17.86
CA ASN A 140 16.96 10.97 19.28
C ASN A 140 16.17 12.29 19.43
N LEU A 141 14.86 12.15 19.58
CA LEU A 141 13.93 13.29 19.71
C LEU A 141 14.08 14.07 21.03
N ASN A 142 14.90 13.60 21.99
CA ASN A 142 15.12 14.31 23.25
C ASN A 142 16.05 15.52 23.09
N TYR A 143 16.73 15.66 21.96
CA TYR A 143 17.54 16.83 21.63
C TYR A 143 16.75 17.96 20.96
N LEU A 144 15.48 17.73 20.62
CA LEU A 144 14.61 18.78 20.09
C LEU A 144 14.03 19.61 21.23
N GLU A 145 13.90 20.91 21.00
CA GLU A 145 13.18 21.79 21.92
C GLU A 145 11.71 21.32 22.07
N PRO A 146 11.05 21.51 23.22
CA PRO A 146 9.71 20.97 23.47
C PRO A 146 8.67 21.35 22.41
N ASP A 147 8.71 22.59 21.93
CA ASP A 147 7.80 23.09 20.90
C ASP A 147 8.11 22.49 19.52
N GLU A 148 9.38 22.38 19.15
CA GLU A 148 9.83 21.74 17.90
C GLU A 148 9.45 20.26 17.89
N ARG A 149 9.67 19.56 19.01
CA ARG A 149 9.27 18.17 19.19
C ARG A 149 7.76 18.01 19.04
N LYS A 150 6.97 18.91 19.65
CA LYS A 150 5.50 18.85 19.54
C LYS A 150 5.05 19.05 18.09
N LEU A 151 5.58 20.06 17.40
CA LEU A 151 5.26 20.33 15.99
C LEU A 151 5.61 19.15 15.08
N LEU A 152 6.77 18.52 15.30
CA LEU A 152 7.16 17.31 14.57
C LEU A 152 6.18 16.17 14.82
N LEU A 153 5.83 15.89 16.08
CA LEU A 153 4.92 14.79 16.42
C LEU A 153 3.51 15.01 15.85
N ASP A 154 3.01 16.25 15.88
CA ASP A 154 1.70 16.59 15.30
C ASP A 154 1.76 16.46 13.76
N SER A 155 2.84 16.90 13.12
CA SER A 155 3.07 16.71 11.68
C SER A 155 3.12 15.23 11.29
N ILE A 156 3.79 14.37 12.07
CA ILE A 156 3.82 12.92 11.83
C ILE A 156 2.40 12.34 11.93
N LYS A 157 1.64 12.70 12.95
CA LYS A 157 0.25 12.21 13.12
C LYS A 157 -0.62 12.60 11.93
N ASP A 158 -0.53 13.84 11.47
CA ASP A 158 -1.27 14.34 10.30
C ASP A 158 -0.88 13.58 9.04
N VAL A 159 0.42 13.44 8.76
CA VAL A 159 0.91 12.71 7.57
C VAL A 159 0.47 11.25 7.62
N VAL A 160 0.60 10.57 8.75
CA VAL A 160 0.14 9.18 8.93
C VAL A 160 -1.35 9.07 8.70
N HIS A 161 -2.13 9.96 9.30
CA HIS A 161 -3.59 9.95 9.18
C HIS A 161 -4.05 10.15 7.73
N TRP A 162 -3.56 11.20 7.06
CA TRP A 162 -3.94 11.48 5.68
C TRP A 162 -3.48 10.38 4.74
N SER A 163 -2.24 9.90 4.87
CA SER A 163 -1.69 8.84 4.00
C SER A 163 -2.52 7.57 4.06
N ARG A 164 -2.77 7.06 5.27
CA ARG A 164 -3.58 5.86 5.48
C ARG A 164 -5.02 6.05 5.00
N SER A 165 -5.63 7.18 5.36
CA SER A 165 -7.00 7.47 4.98
C SER A 165 -7.18 7.58 3.47
N ILE A 166 -6.27 8.26 2.76
CA ILE A 166 -6.27 8.34 1.30
C ILE A 166 -6.21 6.94 0.69
N GLN A 167 -5.26 6.13 1.15
CA GLN A 167 -5.08 4.76 0.66
C GLN A 167 -6.34 3.92 0.85
N LEU A 168 -6.91 3.93 2.06
CA LEU A 168 -8.14 3.19 2.37
C LEU A 168 -9.33 3.70 1.54
N ASN A 169 -9.50 5.01 1.41
CA ASN A 169 -10.60 5.61 0.66
C ASN A 169 -10.53 5.29 -0.84
N LEU A 170 -9.34 5.33 -1.43
CA LEU A 170 -9.14 4.98 -2.84
C LEU A 170 -9.39 3.49 -3.11
N HIS A 171 -8.90 2.61 -2.23
CA HIS A 171 -9.11 1.17 -2.36
C HIS A 171 -10.56 0.73 -2.13
N SER A 172 -11.32 1.47 -1.31
CA SER A 172 -12.74 1.19 -1.03
C SER A 172 -13.71 1.90 -1.97
N ALA A 173 -13.22 2.76 -2.86
CA ALA A 173 -14.04 3.50 -3.80
C ALA A 173 -14.74 2.54 -4.77
N SER A 174 -16.07 2.67 -4.87
CA SER A 174 -16.91 1.79 -5.70
C SER A 174 -17.52 2.52 -6.89
N GLY A 175 -18.01 1.77 -7.89
CA GLY A 175 -18.64 2.36 -9.07
C GLY A 175 -17.70 3.18 -9.96
N LEU A 176 -16.40 2.90 -9.91
CA LEU A 176 -15.41 3.52 -10.80
C LEU A 176 -15.40 2.83 -12.16
N CYS A 177 -15.37 3.61 -13.24
CA CYS A 177 -15.06 3.08 -14.57
C CYS A 177 -13.56 2.78 -14.69
N GLU A 178 -13.15 2.02 -15.71
CA GLU A 178 -11.75 1.61 -15.90
C GLU A 178 -10.76 2.79 -15.86
N GLU A 179 -11.09 3.90 -16.51
CA GLU A 179 -10.27 5.12 -16.54
C GLU A 179 -10.13 5.74 -15.13
N ALA A 180 -11.22 5.78 -14.36
CA ALA A 180 -11.20 6.28 -12.98
C ALA A 180 -10.45 5.32 -12.04
N THR A 181 -10.57 4.01 -12.24
CA THR A 181 -9.81 3.00 -11.50
C THR A 181 -8.32 3.17 -11.74
N ALA A 182 -7.89 3.34 -12.99
CA ALA A 182 -6.48 3.60 -13.32
C ALA A 182 -5.95 4.92 -12.73
N MET A 183 -6.80 5.96 -12.67
CA MET A 183 -6.46 7.20 -11.97
C MET A 183 -6.34 6.99 -10.46
N ALA A 184 -7.31 6.33 -9.83
CA ALA A 184 -7.33 6.08 -8.40
C ALA A 184 -6.09 5.29 -7.93
N THR A 185 -5.73 4.22 -8.65
CA THR A 185 -4.54 3.41 -8.31
C THR A 185 -3.21 4.15 -8.52
N SER A 186 -3.22 5.23 -9.31
CA SER A 186 -2.00 6.03 -9.58
C SER A 186 -1.86 7.28 -8.72
N VAL A 187 -2.88 7.68 -7.95
CA VAL A 187 -2.80 8.83 -7.03
C VAL A 187 -1.62 8.67 -6.08
N TRP A 188 -1.52 7.54 -5.36
CA TRP A 188 -0.43 7.33 -4.40
C TRP A 188 0.95 7.23 -5.06
N MET A 189 1.03 6.66 -6.27
CA MET A 189 2.30 6.59 -7.02
C MET A 189 2.88 7.97 -7.31
N HIS A 190 2.04 8.99 -7.51
CA HIS A 190 2.49 10.37 -7.66
C HIS A 190 3.01 10.97 -6.35
N PHE A 191 2.40 10.63 -5.20
CA PHE A 191 2.98 10.99 -3.90
C PHE A 191 4.36 10.34 -3.69
N GLU A 192 4.50 9.03 -3.93
CA GLU A 192 5.79 8.34 -3.80
C GLU A 192 6.88 8.97 -4.68
N LYS A 193 6.53 9.30 -5.92
CA LYS A 193 7.45 9.98 -6.83
C LYS A 193 7.81 11.38 -6.32
N ALA A 194 6.83 12.18 -5.90
CA ALA A 194 7.07 13.50 -5.33
C ALA A 194 7.98 13.43 -4.10
N ILE A 195 7.75 12.45 -3.22
CA ILE A 195 8.53 12.23 -2.02
C ILE A 195 9.99 11.93 -2.38
N SER A 196 10.19 10.97 -3.29
CA SER A 196 11.53 10.61 -3.77
C SER A 196 12.25 11.82 -4.38
N ASP A 197 11.57 12.61 -5.20
CA ASP A 197 12.16 13.75 -5.90
C ASP A 197 12.51 14.90 -4.93
N ILE A 198 11.65 15.20 -3.94
CA ILE A 198 11.90 16.21 -2.89
C ILE A 198 13.10 15.83 -2.04
N LEU A 199 13.21 14.55 -1.65
CA LEU A 199 14.30 14.04 -0.80
C LEU A 199 15.67 14.03 -1.48
N THR A 200 15.75 14.22 -2.80
CA THR A 200 17.04 14.42 -3.48
C THR A 200 17.72 15.74 -3.09
N LEU A 201 16.94 16.72 -2.59
CA LEU A 201 17.36 18.09 -2.30
C LEU A 201 17.91 18.86 -3.52
N GLN A 202 17.81 18.29 -4.71
CA GLN A 202 18.22 18.92 -5.96
C GLN A 202 17.08 19.79 -6.48
N GLN A 203 17.33 21.08 -6.64
CA GLN A 203 16.31 22.08 -6.98
C GLN A 203 15.40 21.69 -8.17
N ALA A 204 15.99 21.14 -9.24
CA ALA A 204 15.22 20.69 -10.40
C ALA A 204 14.28 19.51 -10.07
N SER A 205 14.78 18.54 -9.30
CA SER A 205 13.98 17.39 -8.84
C SER A 205 12.90 17.83 -7.86
N VAL A 206 13.20 18.71 -6.90
CA VAL A 206 12.20 19.25 -5.95
C VAL A 206 11.06 19.93 -6.71
N ALA A 207 11.35 20.73 -7.74
CA ALA A 207 10.33 21.31 -8.61
C ALA A 207 9.49 20.23 -9.30
N VAL A 208 10.11 19.21 -9.91
CA VAL A 208 9.37 18.09 -10.49
C VAL A 208 8.48 17.40 -9.44
N GLY A 209 8.94 17.25 -8.20
CA GLY A 209 8.13 16.73 -7.10
C GLY A 209 6.86 17.54 -6.88
N CYS A 210 6.92 18.88 -6.91
CA CYS A 210 5.74 19.74 -6.82
C CYS A 210 4.77 19.56 -7.99
N TRP A 211 5.27 19.26 -9.19
CA TRP A 211 4.41 18.90 -10.33
C TRP A 211 3.68 17.56 -10.10
N GLU A 212 4.37 16.56 -9.54
CA GLU A 212 3.77 15.27 -9.22
C GLU A 212 2.66 15.41 -8.15
N LEU A 213 2.85 16.30 -7.17
CA LEU A 213 1.81 16.65 -6.19
C LEU A 213 0.59 17.28 -6.86
N HIS A 214 0.80 18.18 -7.83
CA HIS A 214 -0.31 18.76 -8.61
C HIS A 214 -1.09 17.68 -9.36
N LEU A 215 -0.41 16.74 -10.03
CA LEU A 215 -1.04 15.64 -10.74
C LEU A 215 -1.83 14.71 -9.81
N CYS A 216 -1.32 14.47 -8.60
CA CYS A 216 -2.00 13.69 -7.59
C CYS A 216 -3.37 14.31 -7.23
N ILE A 217 -3.40 15.61 -6.98
CA ILE A 217 -4.63 16.36 -6.67
C ILE A 217 -5.59 16.36 -7.86
N GLU A 218 -5.07 16.63 -9.07
CA GLU A 218 -5.83 16.60 -10.31
C GLU A 218 -6.53 15.25 -10.50
N LYS A 219 -5.79 14.15 -10.33
CA LYS A 219 -6.34 12.79 -10.45
C LYS A 219 -7.39 12.51 -9.38
N ALA A 220 -7.16 12.91 -8.14
CA ALA A 220 -8.15 12.74 -7.07
C ALA A 220 -9.48 13.42 -7.42
N PHE A 221 -9.45 14.67 -7.91
CA PHE A 221 -10.64 15.36 -8.39
C PHE A 221 -11.32 14.60 -9.54
N LYS A 222 -10.54 14.15 -10.53
CA LYS A 222 -11.08 13.41 -11.68
C LYS A 222 -11.74 12.11 -11.26
N VAL A 223 -11.15 11.36 -10.33
CA VAL A 223 -11.77 10.14 -9.77
C VAL A 223 -13.12 10.48 -9.17
N PHE A 224 -13.20 11.52 -8.34
CA PHE A 224 -14.46 11.96 -7.72
C PHE A 224 -15.52 12.37 -8.76
N ILE A 225 -15.14 13.16 -9.77
CA ILE A 225 -16.06 13.60 -10.84
C ILE A 225 -16.53 12.40 -11.67
N TYR A 226 -15.64 11.47 -12.00
CA TYR A 226 -15.93 10.30 -12.82
C TYR A 226 -16.89 9.33 -12.10
N GLN A 227 -16.74 9.16 -10.79
CA GLN A 227 -17.67 8.39 -9.96
C GLN A 227 -19.11 8.98 -9.96
N ASN A 228 -19.25 10.24 -10.37
CA ASN A 228 -20.53 10.92 -10.54
C ASN A 228 -20.95 11.02 -12.02
N ASN A 229 -20.51 10.06 -12.85
CA ASN A 229 -20.90 9.89 -14.26
C ASN A 229 -20.62 11.10 -15.16
N THR A 230 -19.62 11.92 -14.82
CA THR A 230 -19.19 13.07 -15.60
C THR A 230 -17.71 12.97 -15.91
N LYS A 231 -17.25 13.53 -17.02
CA LYS A 231 -15.82 13.63 -17.34
C LYS A 231 -15.41 15.09 -17.43
N LYS A 232 -14.22 15.41 -16.90
CA LYS A 232 -13.61 16.73 -17.00
C LYS A 232 -12.16 16.59 -17.42
N HIS A 233 -11.82 17.25 -18.53
CA HIS A 233 -10.44 17.37 -19.00
C HIS A 233 -9.84 18.70 -18.57
N GLY A 234 -8.51 18.77 -18.53
CA GLY A 234 -7.75 19.94 -18.07
C GLY A 234 -6.96 19.68 -16.78
N HIS A 235 -6.16 20.68 -16.42
CA HIS A 235 -5.20 20.65 -15.30
C HIS A 235 -5.46 21.74 -14.25
N CYS A 236 -6.49 22.57 -14.44
CA CYS A 236 -6.83 23.67 -13.54
C CYS A 236 -7.57 23.13 -12.32
N LEU A 237 -6.96 23.22 -11.13
CA LEU A 237 -7.57 22.71 -9.90
C LEU A 237 -8.84 23.47 -9.52
N ASP A 238 -8.90 24.79 -9.80
CA ASP A 238 -10.10 25.60 -9.56
C ASP A 238 -11.29 25.13 -10.41
N ASP A 239 -11.06 24.87 -11.70
CA ASP A 239 -12.10 24.37 -12.61
C ASP A 239 -12.58 22.97 -12.21
N LEU A 240 -11.65 22.12 -11.74
CA LEU A 240 -11.97 20.78 -11.26
C LEU A 240 -12.76 20.84 -9.95
N TYR A 241 -12.41 21.75 -9.05
CA TYR A 241 -13.13 21.95 -7.80
C TYR A 241 -14.55 22.47 -8.04
N GLU A 242 -14.73 23.47 -8.90
CA GLU A 242 -16.06 23.99 -9.24
C GLU A 242 -16.94 22.93 -9.93
N GLU A 243 -16.34 22.01 -10.71
CA GLU A 243 -17.06 20.85 -11.23
C GLU A 243 -17.44 19.87 -10.13
N ALA A 244 -16.48 19.50 -9.25
CA ALA A 244 -16.71 18.56 -8.16
C ALA A 244 -17.74 19.06 -7.14
N LYS A 245 -17.80 20.37 -6.88
CA LYS A 245 -18.81 21.00 -6.01
C LYS A 245 -20.24 20.74 -6.46
N LYS A 246 -20.49 20.62 -7.77
CA LYS A 246 -21.82 20.29 -8.31
C LYS A 246 -22.33 18.93 -7.82
N PHE A 247 -21.41 18.04 -7.45
CA PHE A 247 -21.71 16.71 -6.91
C PHE A 247 -21.55 16.64 -5.38
N GLY A 248 -21.47 17.79 -4.71
CA GLY A 248 -21.45 17.87 -3.25
C GLY A 248 -20.08 17.72 -2.60
N LEU A 249 -18.98 17.81 -3.36
CA LEU A 249 -17.65 17.87 -2.75
C LEU A 249 -17.51 19.14 -1.91
N VAL A 250 -17.08 18.98 -0.65
CA VAL A 250 -16.77 20.08 0.27
C VAL A 250 -15.29 20.06 0.56
N LEU A 251 -14.59 21.12 0.18
CA LEU A 251 -13.21 21.38 0.59
C LEU A 251 -13.14 22.61 1.48
N ARG A 252 -12.14 22.67 2.35
CA ARG A 252 -11.84 23.91 3.06
C ARG A 252 -11.39 24.99 2.06
N PRO A 253 -12.07 26.15 2.01
CA PRO A 253 -11.79 27.20 1.02
C PRO A 253 -10.35 27.74 1.06
N SER A 254 -9.69 27.62 2.21
CA SER A 254 -8.33 28.10 2.42
C SER A 254 -7.24 27.23 1.81
N LEU A 255 -7.55 26.01 1.35
CA LEU A 255 -6.51 25.05 0.92
C LEU A 255 -6.04 25.27 -0.52
N LEU A 256 -6.97 25.41 -1.48
CA LEU A 256 -6.61 25.55 -2.89
C LEU A 256 -5.71 26.78 -3.17
N PRO A 257 -5.92 27.96 -2.55
CA PRO A 257 -5.04 29.11 -2.74
C PRO A 257 -3.59 28.91 -2.26
N LEU A 258 -3.33 27.89 -1.43
CA LEU A 258 -1.97 27.55 -0.96
C LEU A 258 -1.21 26.68 -1.96
N LEU A 259 -1.89 26.12 -2.97
CA LEU A 259 -1.27 25.31 -4.01
C LEU A 259 -0.79 26.19 -5.17
N PRO A 260 0.25 25.78 -5.90
CA PRO A 260 0.70 26.51 -7.07
C PRO A 260 -0.41 26.51 -8.14
N HIS A 261 -0.64 27.68 -8.74
CA HIS A 261 -1.50 27.80 -9.92
C HIS A 261 -0.99 26.87 -11.04
N TRP A 262 -1.88 26.27 -11.83
CA TRP A 262 -1.52 25.22 -12.82
C TRP A 262 -0.41 25.64 -13.80
N LYS A 263 -0.37 26.92 -14.21
CA LYS A 263 0.73 27.45 -15.05
C LYS A 263 2.09 27.35 -14.36
N THR A 264 2.12 27.64 -13.06
CA THR A 264 3.32 27.51 -12.23
C THR A 264 3.68 26.03 -12.02
N ALA A 265 2.70 25.16 -11.81
CA ALA A 265 2.95 23.71 -11.74
C ALA A 265 3.59 23.17 -13.03
N ILE A 266 3.12 23.63 -14.20
CA ILE A 266 3.74 23.28 -15.49
C ILE A 266 5.19 23.78 -15.58
N GLN A 267 5.48 25.00 -15.12
CA GLN A 267 6.85 25.52 -15.09
C GLN A 267 7.77 24.68 -14.21
N TYR A 268 7.26 24.17 -13.07
CA TYR A 268 8.03 23.25 -12.23
C TYR A 268 8.40 21.96 -12.96
N ARG A 269 7.49 21.40 -13.75
CA ARG A 269 7.75 20.19 -14.57
C ARG A 269 8.93 20.37 -15.52
N TYR A 270 9.05 21.53 -16.14
CA TYR A 270 10.10 21.84 -17.11
C TYR A 270 11.36 22.44 -16.48
N GLY A 271 11.40 22.57 -15.14
CA GLY A 271 12.51 23.19 -14.44
C GLY A 271 12.65 24.69 -14.73
N GLU A 272 11.59 25.34 -15.21
CA GLU A 272 11.57 26.78 -15.54
C GLU A 272 11.37 27.67 -14.30
N LYS A 273 10.97 27.07 -13.18
CA LYS A 273 10.79 27.77 -11.90
C LYS A 273 11.37 26.95 -10.76
N TYR A 274 12.00 27.66 -9.82
CA TYR A 274 12.53 27.09 -8.58
C TYR A 274 11.48 27.07 -7.48
N VAL A 275 11.63 26.14 -6.55
CA VAL A 275 10.81 26.01 -5.34
C VAL A 275 11.75 25.68 -4.18
N SER A 276 11.60 26.37 -3.06
CA SER A 276 12.42 26.03 -1.88
C SER A 276 11.98 24.69 -1.30
N ILE A 277 12.86 24.04 -0.53
CA ILE A 277 12.52 22.78 0.15
C ILE A 277 11.34 22.99 1.10
N ASP A 278 11.36 24.06 1.90
CA ASP A 278 10.29 24.37 2.85
C ASP A 278 8.95 24.57 2.12
N GLU A 279 8.95 25.33 1.01
CA GLU A 279 7.76 25.52 0.18
C GLU A 279 7.27 24.20 -0.43
N ALA A 280 8.17 23.33 -0.91
CA ALA A 280 7.80 22.03 -1.45
C ALA A 280 7.17 21.11 -0.39
N ILE A 281 7.67 21.15 0.85
CA ILE A 281 7.08 20.41 1.98
C ILE A 281 5.71 20.95 2.36
N GLU A 282 5.52 22.27 2.36
CA GLU A 282 4.20 22.85 2.61
C GLU A 282 3.21 22.50 1.49
N ILE A 283 3.64 22.54 0.21
CA ILE A 283 2.83 22.04 -0.92
C ILE A 283 2.48 20.56 -0.72
N TYR A 284 3.42 19.72 -0.29
CA TYR A 284 3.17 18.30 0.02
C TYR A 284 2.10 18.11 1.10
N ARG A 285 2.19 18.86 2.20
CA ARG A 285 1.21 18.79 3.29
C ARG A 285 -0.17 19.23 2.85
N VAL A 286 -0.27 20.35 2.12
CA VAL A 286 -1.54 20.82 1.56
C VAL A 286 -2.09 19.82 0.54
N ALA A 287 -1.25 19.23 -0.30
CA ALA A 287 -1.65 18.21 -1.26
C ALA A 287 -2.24 16.97 -0.59
N LEU A 288 -1.58 16.43 0.44
CA LEU A 288 -2.13 15.33 1.26
C LEU A 288 -3.50 15.70 1.82
N GLN A 289 -3.61 16.88 2.42
CA GLN A 289 -4.84 17.33 3.05
C GLN A 289 -5.99 17.50 2.04
N VAL A 290 -5.72 18.07 0.86
CA VAL A 290 -6.72 18.22 -0.22
C VAL A 290 -7.13 16.86 -0.76
N VAL A 291 -6.18 15.96 -1.05
CA VAL A 291 -6.52 14.62 -1.55
C VAL A 291 -7.27 13.80 -0.50
N PHE A 292 -6.93 13.95 0.77
CA PHE A 292 -7.71 13.38 1.87
C PHE A 292 -9.16 13.87 1.83
N GLU A 293 -9.41 15.19 1.78
CA GLU A 293 -10.77 15.74 1.72
C GLU A 293 -11.53 15.31 0.45
N ILE A 294 -10.88 15.25 -0.70
CA ILE A 294 -11.48 14.73 -1.95
C ILE A 294 -11.88 13.26 -1.78
N THR A 295 -10.97 12.43 -1.29
CA THR A 295 -11.19 10.98 -1.18
C THR A 295 -12.20 10.61 -0.10
N GLN A 296 -12.39 11.46 0.92
CA GLN A 296 -13.48 11.29 1.88
C GLN A 296 -14.86 11.37 1.23
N GLY A 297 -15.01 12.21 0.18
CA GLY A 297 -16.25 12.35 -0.57
C GLY A 297 -16.58 11.19 -1.52
N LEU A 298 -15.64 10.27 -1.76
CA LEU A 298 -15.89 9.13 -2.65
C LEU A 298 -16.96 8.20 -2.08
N LYS A 299 -17.84 7.71 -2.96
CA LYS A 299 -18.78 6.63 -2.65
C LYS A 299 -17.98 5.34 -2.43
N LYS A 300 -18.30 4.63 -1.36
CA LYS A 300 -17.64 3.39 -0.95
C LYS A 300 -18.69 2.31 -0.76
N GLU A 301 -18.39 1.09 -1.16
CA GLU A 301 -19.26 -0.05 -0.84
C GLU A 301 -19.04 -0.50 0.61
N LEU A 302 -17.77 -0.50 1.05
CA LEU A 302 -17.36 -0.85 2.40
C LEU A 302 -16.37 0.18 2.91
N SER A 303 -16.59 0.74 4.09
CA SER A 303 -15.58 1.54 4.79
C SER A 303 -14.89 0.65 5.82
N VAL A 304 -13.56 0.55 5.71
CA VAL A 304 -12.71 -0.27 6.59
C VAL A 304 -11.79 0.59 7.46
N ASN A 305 -12.13 1.86 7.65
CA ASN A 305 -11.35 2.80 8.45
C ASN A 305 -11.28 2.33 9.91
N ASN A 306 -10.08 2.02 10.40
CA ASN A 306 -9.84 1.36 11.69
C ASN A 306 -10.59 0.02 11.87
N ALA A 307 -10.94 -0.66 10.78
CA ALA A 307 -11.49 -2.00 10.89
C ALA A 307 -10.40 -2.99 11.31
N SER A 308 -10.74 -3.91 12.21
CA SER A 308 -9.87 -5.00 12.63
C SER A 308 -10.55 -6.33 12.35
N ILE A 309 -9.79 -7.27 11.78
CA ILE A 309 -10.24 -8.63 11.48
C ILE A 309 -9.37 -9.59 12.26
N LEU A 310 -10.00 -10.48 13.04
CA LEU A 310 -9.28 -11.54 13.74
C LEU A 310 -8.94 -12.64 12.75
N LEU A 311 -7.65 -12.87 12.54
CA LEU A 311 -7.15 -13.92 11.69
C LEU A 311 -6.72 -15.12 12.53
N LYS A 312 -7.19 -16.30 12.14
CA LYS A 312 -6.66 -17.56 12.65
C LYS A 312 -5.44 -17.97 11.82
N LYS A 313 -4.36 -18.34 12.50
CA LYS A 313 -3.15 -18.84 11.87
C LYS A 313 -3.45 -20.13 11.11
N PRO A 314 -3.21 -20.19 9.79
CA PRO A 314 -3.37 -21.43 9.05
C PRO A 314 -2.35 -22.47 9.50
N ARG A 315 -2.75 -23.75 9.51
CA ARG A 315 -1.90 -24.87 9.98
C ARG A 315 -0.59 -25.00 9.20
N TRP A 316 -0.54 -24.53 7.96
CA TRP A 316 0.65 -24.58 7.10
C TRP A 316 1.64 -23.43 7.33
N VAL A 317 1.37 -22.51 8.26
CA VAL A 317 2.29 -21.41 8.62
C VAL A 317 3.16 -21.84 9.81
N GLY A 318 4.48 -21.87 9.63
CA GLY A 318 5.45 -22.17 10.71
C GLY A 318 5.74 -23.66 10.94
N ASN A 319 4.98 -24.57 10.32
CA ASN A 319 5.28 -26.00 10.34
C ASN A 319 6.43 -26.32 9.37
N LYS A 320 7.56 -26.77 9.89
CA LYS A 320 8.62 -27.36 9.07
C LYS A 320 8.14 -28.73 8.58
N ALA A 321 8.47 -29.10 7.34
CA ALA A 321 8.01 -30.32 6.66
C ALA A 321 8.53 -31.65 7.28
N GLY A 322 8.92 -31.68 8.56
CA GLY A 322 9.43 -32.85 9.26
C GLY A 322 8.72 -33.21 10.58
N GLU A 323 7.74 -32.41 11.05
CA GLU A 323 6.99 -32.72 12.28
C GLU A 323 5.65 -33.42 12.02
N ALA A 324 5.10 -33.32 10.80
CA ALA A 324 3.98 -34.13 10.36
C ALA A 324 4.50 -35.53 9.99
N ARG A 325 4.77 -36.38 10.99
CA ARG A 325 4.86 -37.82 10.76
C ARG A 325 3.50 -38.27 10.27
N LEU A 326 3.38 -38.57 8.98
CA LEU A 326 2.33 -39.45 8.47
C LEU A 326 2.41 -40.73 9.30
N GLN A 327 1.51 -40.90 10.27
CA GLN A 327 1.35 -42.18 10.92
C GLN A 327 0.89 -43.14 9.82
N PRO A 328 1.64 -44.23 9.56
CA PRO A 328 1.17 -45.24 8.63
C PRO A 328 -0.10 -45.91 9.19
N PRO A 329 -0.97 -46.42 8.32
CA PRO A 329 -2.25 -47.03 8.70
C PRO A 329 -2.11 -48.22 9.65
#